data_AF-A0A960K814-F1
#
_entry.id   AF-A0A960K814-F1
#
_cell.length_a   1.000
_cell.length_b   1.000
_cell.length_c   1.000
_cell.angle_alpha   90.00
_cell.angle_beta   90.00
_cell.angle_gamma   90.00
#
_symmetry.space_group_name_H-M   'P 1'
#
loop_
_entity.id
_entity.type
_entity.pdbx_description
1 polymer ?
#
loop_
_entity_poly.entity_id
_entity_poly.type
_entity_poly.pdbx_seq_one_letter_code
_entity_poly.pdbx_strand_id
1 'polypeptide(L)'
;GTTELQVELPFAERDDLEIGRREDELLVRVGPYRRAIVLPDSLRRRPVGAASLRDGILRVTFAGEPEAADRVGRSGREAGAS
;
A
#
# COMPACT_ATOMS: atom_id res chain seq x y z
N GLY A 1 0.99 5.34 -11.53
CA GLY A 1 -0.22 5.96 -10.97
C GLY A 1 -0.64 5.25 -9.70
N THR A 2 -1.26 5.96 -8.75
CA THR A 2 -1.78 5.38 -7.50
C THR A 2 -3.15 4.74 -7.69
N THR A 3 -3.50 3.78 -6.83
CA THR A 3 -4.83 3.13 -6.83
C THR A 3 -5.40 3.15 -5.42
N GLU A 4 -6.73 3.29 -5.29
CA GLU A 4 -7.40 3.40 -4.00
C GLU A 4 -8.37 2.23 -3.76
N LEU A 5 -8.39 1.74 -2.52
CA LEU A 5 -9.45 0.88 -1.98
C LEU A 5 -10.25 1.67 -0.95
N GLN A 6 -11.58 1.60 -1.04
CA GLN A 6 -12.49 2.21 -0.08
C GLN A 6 -13.26 1.15 0.71
N VAL A 7 -13.38 1.34 2.02
CA VAL A 7 -14.11 0.45 2.93
C VAL A 7 -14.99 1.29 3.84
N GLU A 8 -16.28 0.98 3.88
CA GLU A 8 -17.21 1.61 4.81
C GLU A 8 -16.99 1.08 6.23
N LEU A 9 -16.80 2.01 7.17
CA LEU A 9 -16.59 1.80 8.59
C LEU A 9 -17.37 2.89 9.36
N PRO A 10 -18.71 2.88 9.33
CA PRO A 10 -19.54 3.99 9.82
C PRO A 10 -19.41 4.27 11.33
N PHE A 11 -18.79 3.36 12.09
CA PHE A 11 -18.60 3.49 13.54
C PHE A 11 -17.13 3.56 13.95
N ALA A 12 -16.21 3.61 12.99
CA ALA A 12 -14.79 3.67 13.31
C ALA A 12 -14.34 5.10 13.58
N GLU A 13 -13.60 5.28 14.66
CA GLU A 13 -12.79 6.47 14.87
C GLU A 13 -11.33 6.21 14.48
N ARG A 14 -10.56 7.28 14.26
CA ARG A 14 -9.20 7.17 13.76
C ARG A 14 -8.26 6.50 14.77
N ASP A 15 -8.47 6.75 16.04
CA ASP A 15 -7.58 6.26 17.11
C ASP A 15 -7.75 4.75 17.37
N ASP A 16 -8.86 4.17 16.89
CA ASP A 16 -9.12 2.74 16.95
C ASP A 16 -8.62 1.96 15.73
N LEU A 17 -8.12 2.66 14.70
CA LEU A 17 -7.81 2.08 13.40
C LEU A 17 -6.36 1.63 13.30
N GLU A 18 -6.18 0.31 13.11
CA GLU A 18 -4.90 -0.29 12.74
C GLU A 18 -5.02 -0.95 11.36
N ILE A 19 -3.99 -0.77 10.53
CA ILE A 19 -3.91 -1.37 9.19
C ILE A 19 -2.63 -2.18 9.09
N GLY A 20 -2.78 -3.41 8.61
CA GLY A 20 -1.67 -4.32 8.37
C GLY A 20 -1.75 -4.99 7.01
N ARG A 21 -0.65 -5.65 6.66
CA ARG A 21 -0.53 -6.49 5.47
C ARG A 21 -0.17 -7.90 5.89
N ARG A 22 -0.80 -8.88 5.26
CA ARG A 22 -0.40 -10.28 5.32
C ARG A 22 -0.68 -10.92 3.97
N GLU A 23 0.36 -11.39 3.30
CA GLU A 23 0.23 -12.03 1.99
C GLU A 23 -0.52 -11.13 0.98
N ASP A 24 -1.65 -11.60 0.46
CA ASP A 24 -2.56 -10.91 -0.45
C ASP A 24 -3.74 -10.21 0.26
N GLU A 25 -3.69 -10.10 1.59
CA GLU A 25 -4.75 -9.50 2.40
C GLU A 25 -4.35 -8.14 2.98
N LEU A 26 -5.33 -7.24 3.00
CA LEU A 26 -5.31 -6.07 3.87
C LEU A 26 -6.02 -6.41 5.17
N LEU A 27 -5.30 -6.31 6.28
CA LEU A 27 -5.88 -6.47 7.61
C LEU A 27 -6.33 -5.11 8.11
N VAL A 28 -7.61 -4.99 8.43
CA VAL A 28 -8.21 -3.79 9.03
C VAL A 28 -8.70 -4.16 10.41
N ARG A 29 -8.26 -3.40 11.42
CA ARG A 29 -8.73 -3.54 12.80
C ARG A 29 -9.30 -2.20 13.27
N VAL A 30 -10.46 -2.29 13.93
CA VAL A 30 -11.14 -1.17 14.59
C VAL A 30 -11.49 -1.64 15.99
N GLY A 31 -10.70 -1.22 16.98
CA GLY A 31 -10.84 -1.68 18.37
C GLY A 31 -10.78 -3.22 18.48
N PRO A 32 -11.86 -3.91 18.92
CA PRO A 32 -11.89 -5.38 19.01
C PRO A 32 -12.20 -6.06 17.68
N TYR A 33 -12.71 -5.34 16.68
CA TYR A 33 -13.16 -5.91 15.42
C TYR A 33 -12.01 -6.02 14.42
N ARG A 34 -11.92 -7.17 13.74
CA ARG A 34 -10.87 -7.45 12.75
C ARG A 34 -11.51 -7.98 11.47
N ARG A 35 -11.08 -7.45 10.34
CA ARG A 35 -11.49 -7.91 9.01
C ARG A 35 -10.26 -8.09 8.13
N ALA A 36 -10.18 -9.23 7.46
CA ALA A 36 -9.26 -9.44 6.34
C ALA A 36 -10.00 -9.14 5.04
N ILE A 37 -9.37 -8.35 4.17
CA ILE A 37 -9.87 -8.05 2.83
C ILE A 37 -8.88 -8.64 1.84
N VAL A 38 -9.34 -9.64 1.08
CA VAL A 38 -8.57 -10.21 -0.02
C VAL A 38 -8.38 -9.14 -1.09
N LEU A 39 -7.13 -8.88 -1.47
CA LEU A 39 -6.81 -7.90 -2.48
C LEU A 39 -6.88 -8.53 -3.88
N PRO A 40 -7.39 -7.78 -4.88
CA PRO A 40 -7.25 -8.18 -6.27
C PRO A 40 -5.78 -8.13 -6.70
N ASP A 41 -5.41 -8.93 -7.70
CA ASP A 41 -4.02 -9.11 -8.18
C ASP A 41 -3.28 -7.79 -8.45
N SER A 42 -3.99 -6.79 -8.97
CA SER A 42 -3.46 -5.45 -9.24
C SER A 42 -2.94 -4.73 -7.98
N LEU A 43 -3.45 -5.08 -6.80
CA LEU A 43 -3.09 -4.48 -5.52
C LEU A 43 -2.21 -5.40 -4.66
N ARG A 44 -2.23 -6.71 -4.87
CA ARG A 44 -1.48 -7.69 -4.04
C ARG A 44 0.00 -7.34 -3.87
N ARG A 45 0.67 -6.90 -4.93
CA ARG A 45 2.10 -6.57 -4.91
C ARG A 45 2.40 -5.09 -4.62
N ARG A 46 1.38 -4.24 -4.48
CA ARG A 46 1.56 -2.80 -4.30
C ARG A 46 1.66 -2.45 -2.81
N PRO A 47 2.68 -1.69 -2.38
CA PRO A 47 2.78 -1.25 -1.00
C PRO A 47 1.67 -0.25 -0.68
N VAL A 48 1.22 -0.26 0.56
CA VAL A 48 0.33 0.79 1.08
C VAL A 48 1.16 2.07 1.24
N GLY A 49 0.75 3.14 0.57
CA GLY A 49 1.40 4.44 0.66
C GLY A 49 0.77 5.33 1.73
N ALA A 50 -0.56 5.35 1.79
CA ALA A 50 -1.30 6.15 2.76
C ALA A 50 -2.61 5.48 3.14
N ALA A 51 -3.10 5.80 4.33
CA ALA A 51 -4.45 5.44 4.76
C ALA A 51 -5.09 6.60 5.53
N SER A 52 -6.37 6.84 5.28
CA SER A 52 -7.13 7.88 5.96
C SER A 52 -8.57 7.44 6.20
N LEU A 53 -9.11 7.82 7.35
CA LEU A 53 -10.51 7.61 7.71
C LEU A 53 -11.20 8.97 7.79
N ARG A 54 -12.22 9.18 6.95
CA ARG A 54 -13.02 10.39 6.88
C ARG A 54 -14.47 10.01 6.59
N ASP A 55 -15.41 10.59 7.32
CA ASP A 55 -16.85 10.41 7.10
C ASP A 55 -17.28 8.93 7.06
N GLY A 56 -16.70 8.11 7.93
CA GLY A 56 -16.97 6.67 8.00
C GLY A 56 -16.41 5.86 6.82
N ILE A 57 -15.51 6.42 6.01
CA ILE A 57 -14.87 5.73 4.88
C ILE A 57 -13.37 5.66 5.12
N LEU A 58 -12.86 4.44 5.20
CA LEU A 58 -11.42 4.18 5.12
C LEU A 58 -10.99 4.17 3.66
N ARG A 59 -10.11 5.11 3.31
CA ARG A 59 -9.40 5.16 2.02
C ARG A 59 -7.97 4.67 2.20
N VAL A 60 -7.60 3.64 1.45
CA VAL A 60 -6.24 3.11 1.40
C VAL A 60 -5.66 3.33 0.02
N THR A 61 -4.63 4.17 -0.05
CA THR A 61 -3.91 4.48 -1.29
C THR A 61 -2.70 3.55 -1.41
N PHE A 62 -2.65 2.83 -2.51
CA PHE A 62 -1.54 1.98 -2.90
C PHE A 62 -0.61 2.74 -3.84
N ALA A 63 0.70 2.63 -3.61
CA ALA A 63 1.69 3.20 -4.52
C ALA A 63 1.52 2.58 -5.92
N GLY A 64 1.95 3.31 -6.95
CA GLY A 64 2.03 2.73 -8.29
C GLY A 64 2.97 1.52 -8.31
N GLU A 65 2.86 0.71 -9.36
CA GLU A 65 3.88 -0.32 -9.59
C GLU A 65 5.27 0.34 -9.50
N PRO A 66 6.22 -0.29 -8.78
CA PRO A 66 7.59 0.16 -8.86
C PRO A 66 7.97 0.05 -10.34
N GLU A 67 8.05 1.20 -11.01
CA GLU A 67 8.79 1.26 -12.26
C GLU A 67 10.17 0.71 -11.93
N ALA A 68 10.67 -0.22 -12.73
CA ALA A 68 11.94 -0.91 -12.48
C ALA A 68 13.09 0.11 -12.43
N ALA A 69 13.28 0.74 -11.28
CA ALA A 69 14.41 1.59 -10.96
C ALA A 69 15.61 0.69 -10.72
N ASP A 70 16.11 0.01 -11.77
CA ASP A 70 17.48 -0.52 -11.84
C ASP A 70 17.86 -1.06 -13.25
N ARG A 71 17.72 -0.25 -14.31
CA ARG A 71 18.39 -0.53 -15.61
C ARG A 71 19.43 0.51 -16.03
N VAL A 72 19.83 1.42 -15.14
CA VAL A 72 20.95 2.33 -15.37
C VAL A 72 22.10 2.03 -14.40
N GLY A 73 22.56 0.78 -14.42
CA GLY A 73 23.87 0.35 -13.90
C GLY A 73 24.89 0.08 -15.01
N ARG A 74 24.64 0.58 -16.23
CA ARG A 74 25.51 0.36 -17.40
C ARG A 74 25.95 1.69 -18.04
N SER A 75 26.70 2.47 -17.28
CA SER A 75 27.76 3.35 -17.77
C SER A 75 28.96 2.98 -16.90
N GLY A 76 29.88 2.16 -17.38
CA GLY A 76 30.89 2.61 -18.32
C GLY A 76 32.21 2.54 -17.59
N ARG A 77 32.72 1.31 -17.42
CA ARG A 77 34.11 1.06 -17.05
C ARG A 77 34.92 1.42 -18.28
N GLU A 78 35.52 2.61 -18.35
CA GLU A 78 36.61 2.86 -19.30
C GLU A 78 37.69 3.75 -18.67
N ALA A 79 38.86 3.13 -18.56
CA ALA A 79 40.21 3.66 -18.72
C ALA A 79 40.56 5.01 -18.08
N GLY A 80 41.33 4.94 -17.00
CA GLY A 80 42.27 5.96 -16.60
C GLY A 80 43.61 5.32 -16.25
N ALA A 81 44.32 4.83 -17.27
CA ALA A 81 45.74 4.54 -17.18
C ALA A 81 46.51 5.84 -17.39
N SER A 82 47.33 6.22 -16.42
CA SER A 82 48.67 6.83 -16.57
C SER A 82 49.32 6.89 -15.21
#